data_AF-A0A5T1YNS5-F1
#
_entry.id   AF-A0A5T1YNS5-F1
#
_cell.length_a   1.000
_cell.length_b   1.000
_cell.length_c   1.000
_cell.angle_alpha   90.00
_cell.angle_beta   90.00
_cell.angle_gamma   90.00
#
_symmetry.space_group_name_H-M   'P 1'
#
loop_
_entity.id
_entity.type
_entity.pdbx_description
1 polymer ?
#
loop_
_entity_poly.entity_id
_entity_poly.type
_entity_poly.pdbx_seq_one_letter_code
_entity_poly.pdbx_strand_id
1 'polypeptide(L)'
;MDGVIDNSGSALPPLNYILGREMEHSYGDYYEDFPHNRIIFFLKTHWTRKENSPYFFNNENYFIRTLLNKDHLILQSQKNKNIIYVSYHSKEDSLTPANFKEQTMQILKILGYDVSLNLIDENKIDGKFIKNLDHGCGIPDKALFRKELPLMLEKLQGRKSFMQENSISYPCGNKVFTFKDVENQLKLIIN
;
A
#
# COMPACT_ATOMS: atom_id res chain seq x y z
N MET A 1 15.36 -7.83 -9.64
CA MET A 1 15.35 -6.40 -10.03
C MET A 1 13.95 -6.10 -10.38
N ASP A 2 13.39 -5.12 -9.71
CA ASP A 2 11.97 -5.15 -9.47
C ASP A 2 11.38 -3.79 -9.82
N GLY A 3 10.16 -3.83 -10.31
CA GLY A 3 9.41 -2.65 -10.70
C GLY A 3 8.09 -2.64 -9.96
N VAL A 4 7.73 -1.50 -9.38
CA VAL A 4 6.45 -1.30 -8.70
C VAL A 4 5.67 -0.24 -9.47
N ILE A 5 4.56 -0.65 -10.06
CA ILE A 5 3.55 0.23 -10.63
C ILE A 5 2.38 0.21 -9.66
N ASP A 6 2.07 1.37 -9.09
CA ASP A 6 1.08 1.55 -8.05
C ASP A 6 0.08 2.64 -8.43
N ASN A 7 -1.17 2.46 -8.05
CA ASN A 7 -2.21 3.48 -8.16
C ASN A 7 -3.00 3.52 -6.86
N SER A 8 -2.94 4.66 -6.19
CA SER A 8 -3.69 4.95 -4.97
C SER A 8 -3.46 3.98 -3.81
N GLY A 9 -2.36 3.21 -3.82
CA GLY A 9 -2.07 2.28 -2.73
C GLY A 9 -1.86 3.00 -1.40
N SER A 10 -2.53 2.57 -0.34
CA SER A 10 -2.42 3.26 0.95
C SER A 10 -1.03 3.13 1.57
N ALA A 11 -0.48 4.24 2.06
CA ALA A 11 0.78 4.26 2.79
C ALA A 11 0.64 3.82 4.26
N LEU A 12 -0.55 4.01 4.84
CA LEU A 12 -0.92 3.54 6.18
C LEU A 12 -2.01 2.45 6.07
N PRO A 13 -2.09 1.48 6.98
CA PRO A 13 -3.13 0.46 6.89
C PRO A 13 -4.52 1.08 7.08
N PRO A 14 -5.47 0.87 6.14
CA PRO A 14 -6.83 1.38 6.27
C PRO A 14 -7.59 0.59 7.36
N LEU A 15 -7.60 1.13 8.58
CA LEU A 15 -8.11 0.43 9.76
C LEU A 15 -9.60 0.05 9.67
N ASN A 16 -10.40 0.81 8.93
CA ASN A 16 -11.82 0.50 8.72
C ASN A 16 -12.02 -0.90 8.10
N TYR A 17 -11.15 -1.33 7.18
CA TYR A 17 -11.23 -2.67 6.58
C TYR A 17 -10.62 -3.77 7.46
N ILE A 18 -9.88 -3.41 8.51
CA ILE A 18 -9.23 -4.36 9.42
C ILE A 18 -10.10 -4.59 10.65
N LEU A 19 -10.51 -3.51 11.30
CA LEU A 19 -11.25 -3.50 12.57
C LEU A 19 -12.77 -3.37 12.37
N GLY A 20 -13.23 -3.01 11.16
CA GLY A 20 -14.64 -2.99 10.80
C GLY A 20 -15.45 -2.13 11.77
N ARG A 21 -16.48 -2.73 12.36
CA ARG A 21 -17.42 -2.08 13.29
C ARG A 21 -16.77 -1.55 14.57
N GLU A 22 -15.59 -2.04 14.96
CA GLU A 22 -14.93 -1.56 16.18
C GLU A 22 -14.27 -0.18 16.02
N MET A 23 -14.23 0.37 14.80
CA MET A 23 -13.82 1.76 14.57
C MET A 23 -14.99 2.71 14.86
N GLU A 24 -14.75 3.75 15.67
CA GLU A 24 -15.77 4.73 16.09
C GLU A 24 -16.49 5.41 14.91
N HIS A 25 -15.82 5.56 13.77
CA HIS A 25 -16.34 6.22 12.56
C HIS A 25 -16.34 5.27 11.35
N SER A 26 -16.61 3.99 11.57
CA SER A 26 -16.69 3.01 10.49
C SER A 26 -17.88 3.29 9.56
N TYR A 27 -17.62 3.46 8.26
CA TYR A 27 -18.65 3.73 7.25
C TYR A 27 -19.50 2.48 6.89
N GLY A 28 -19.15 1.32 7.43
CA GLY A 28 -19.70 0.02 6.98
C GLY A 28 -19.17 -0.38 5.61
N ASP A 29 -19.43 -1.63 5.23
CA ASP A 29 -19.08 -2.15 3.91
C ASP A 29 -20.18 -1.86 2.88
N TYR A 30 -21.40 -1.68 3.38
CA TYR A 30 -22.59 -1.34 2.60
C TYR A 30 -23.59 -0.60 3.49
N TYR A 31 -24.37 0.31 2.92
CA TYR A 31 -25.43 0.98 3.65
C TYR A 31 -26.67 1.14 2.76
N GLU A 32 -27.83 1.15 3.41
CA GLU A 32 -29.11 1.48 2.81
C GLU A 32 -29.66 2.72 3.49
N ASP A 33 -29.92 3.75 2.69
CA ASP A 33 -30.52 5.00 3.13
C ASP A 33 -32.05 4.94 2.97
N PHE A 34 -32.76 5.30 4.03
CA PHE A 34 -34.21 5.47 4.07
C PHE A 34 -34.52 6.93 4.46
N PRO A 35 -35.76 7.43 4.22
CA PRO A 35 -36.09 8.84 4.49
C PRO A 35 -35.80 9.33 5.91
N HIS A 36 -35.81 8.44 6.91
CA HIS A 36 -35.65 8.79 8.32
C HIS A 36 -34.61 7.95 9.07
N ASN A 37 -33.92 7.02 8.40
CA ASN A 37 -32.92 6.16 9.03
C ASN A 37 -31.94 5.60 7.99
N ARG A 38 -30.79 5.13 8.47
CA ARG A 38 -29.81 4.39 7.66
C ARG A 38 -29.56 3.03 8.30
N ILE A 39 -29.51 1.98 7.48
CA ILE A 39 -29.03 0.66 7.90
C ILE A 39 -27.59 0.52 7.39
N ILE A 40 -26.66 0.20 8.28
CA ILE A 40 -25.24 0.01 7.95
C ILE A 40 -24.88 -1.46 8.17
N PHE A 41 -24.30 -2.07 7.14
CA PHE A 41 -23.90 -3.46 7.12
C PHE A 41 -22.39 -3.56 7.30
N PHE A 42 -21.98 -4.48 8.17
CA PHE A 42 -20.57 -4.73 8.50
C PHE A 42 -20.25 -6.20 8.26
N LEU A 43 -19.17 -6.44 7.53
CA LEU A 43 -18.53 -7.75 7.48
C LEU A 43 -17.86 -8.02 8.83
N LYS A 44 -17.94 -9.29 9.24
CA LYS A 44 -17.23 -9.75 10.43
C LYS A 44 -15.75 -9.87 10.10
N THR A 45 -14.93 -9.01 10.68
CA THR A 45 -13.47 -9.10 10.58
C THR A 45 -12.92 -10.12 11.57
N HIS A 46 -11.73 -10.67 11.28
CA HIS A 46 -11.03 -11.54 12.23
C HIS A 46 -10.42 -10.74 13.39
N TRP A 47 -10.02 -9.49 13.13
CA TRP A 47 -9.29 -8.64 14.07
C TRP A 47 -10.21 -7.87 15.03
N THR A 48 -9.73 -7.63 16.25
CA THR A 48 -10.46 -6.88 17.29
C THR A 48 -9.52 -6.02 18.15
N ARG A 49 -10.05 -5.02 18.83
CA ARG A 49 -9.42 -4.19 19.87
C ARG A 49 -9.69 -4.69 21.28
N LYS A 50 -10.30 -5.88 21.44
CA LYS A 50 -10.41 -6.56 22.74
C LYS A 50 -9.07 -7.18 23.13
N GLU A 51 -8.39 -6.62 24.12
CA GLU A 51 -7.03 -7.01 24.53
C GLU A 51 -6.87 -8.50 24.86
N ASN A 52 -7.87 -9.11 25.50
CA ASN A 52 -7.85 -10.53 25.88
C ASN A 52 -8.18 -11.49 24.74
N SER A 53 -8.42 -11.00 23.52
CA SER A 53 -8.74 -11.84 22.36
C SER A 53 -7.46 -12.40 21.72
N PRO A 54 -7.46 -13.68 21.28
CA PRO A 54 -6.36 -14.20 20.45
C PRO A 54 -6.23 -13.46 19.11
N TYR A 55 -7.25 -12.69 18.71
CA TYR A 55 -7.25 -11.88 17.50
C TYR A 55 -7.10 -10.37 17.78
N PHE A 56 -6.49 -10.01 18.91
CA PHE A 56 -6.22 -8.62 19.22
C PHE A 56 -5.27 -7.99 18.18
N PHE A 57 -5.73 -6.93 17.50
CA PHE A 57 -4.93 -6.17 16.54
C PHE A 57 -4.00 -5.21 17.28
N ASN A 58 -2.90 -5.75 17.77
CA ASN A 58 -1.88 -5.01 18.50
C ASN A 58 -1.02 -4.09 17.59
N ASN A 59 -0.12 -3.32 18.19
CA ASN A 59 0.73 -2.37 17.48
C ASN A 59 1.67 -3.07 16.49
N GLU A 60 2.14 -4.27 16.81
CA GLU A 60 3.00 -5.05 15.91
C GLU A 60 2.28 -5.39 14.60
N ASN A 61 0.99 -5.72 14.66
CA ASN A 61 0.15 -5.94 13.49
C ASN A 61 -0.08 -4.66 12.67
N TYR A 62 -0.13 -3.50 13.32
CA TYR A 62 -0.21 -2.21 12.64
C TYR A 62 1.10 -1.87 11.94
N PHE A 63 2.23 -1.99 12.63
CA PHE A 63 3.55 -1.61 12.11
C PHE A 63 3.95 -2.41 10.89
N ILE A 64 3.73 -3.73 10.88
CA ILE A 64 4.07 -4.56 9.71
C ILE A 64 3.24 -4.23 8.46
N ARG A 65 2.06 -3.61 8.63
CA ARG A 65 1.18 -3.18 7.54
C ARG A 65 1.37 -1.71 7.16
N THR A 66 2.28 -1.00 7.83
CA THR A 66 2.55 0.41 7.58
C THR A 66 3.68 0.55 6.57
N LEU A 67 3.35 0.91 5.33
CA LEU A 67 4.35 1.15 4.28
C LEU A 67 5.16 2.43 4.56
N LEU A 68 4.54 3.44 5.17
CA LEU A 68 5.22 4.64 5.68
C LEU A 68 5.92 4.37 7.03
N ASN A 69 6.60 3.24 7.16
CA ASN A 69 7.45 2.95 8.31
C ASN A 69 8.91 3.21 7.93
N LYS A 70 9.51 4.23 8.54
CA LYS A 70 10.88 4.68 8.20
C LYS A 70 11.91 3.58 8.40
N ASP A 71 11.82 2.84 9.51
CA ASP A 71 12.76 1.77 9.83
C ASP A 71 12.65 0.63 8.82
N HIS A 72 11.42 0.28 8.42
CA HIS A 72 11.18 -0.74 7.39
C HIS A 72 11.74 -0.30 6.03
N LEU A 73 11.52 0.95 5.62
CA LEU A 73 12.03 1.49 4.36
C LEU A 73 13.58 1.52 4.36
N ILE A 74 14.20 1.86 5.48
CA ILE A 74 15.67 1.81 5.62
C ILE A 74 16.17 0.38 5.48
N LEU A 75 15.58 -0.59 6.20
CA LEU A 75 15.93 -2.01 6.11
C LEU A 75 15.81 -2.54 4.69
N GLN A 76 14.70 -2.22 4.01
CA GLN A 76 14.49 -2.59 2.61
C GLN A 76 15.58 -2.00 1.69
N SER A 77 15.97 -0.74 1.91
CA SER A 77 17.02 -0.09 1.13
C SER A 77 18.40 -0.71 1.34
N GLN A 78 18.71 -1.21 2.54
CA GLN A 78 19.95 -1.93 2.79
C GLN A 78 19.96 -3.28 2.07
N LYS A 79 18.78 -3.87 1.83
CA LYS A 79 18.62 -5.16 1.16
C LYS A 79 18.69 -5.06 -0.36
N ASN A 80 17.93 -4.16 -0.97
CA ASN A 80 17.91 -3.96 -2.40
C ASN A 80 17.43 -2.53 -2.75
N LYS A 81 18.30 -1.75 -3.41
CA LYS A 81 17.98 -0.41 -3.92
C LYS A 81 17.62 -0.38 -5.41
N ASN A 82 17.80 -1.50 -6.10
CA ASN A 82 17.58 -1.61 -7.53
C ASN A 82 16.10 -1.93 -7.83
N ILE A 83 15.23 -1.03 -7.35
CA ILE A 83 13.78 -1.08 -7.53
C ILE A 83 13.35 0.27 -8.11
N ILE A 84 12.48 0.22 -9.12
CA ILE A 84 11.90 1.40 -9.75
C ILE A 84 10.45 1.52 -9.29
N TYR A 85 10.06 2.69 -8.80
CA TYR A 85 8.71 3.00 -8.34
C TYR A 85 8.05 4.00 -9.29
N VAL A 86 6.87 3.65 -9.78
CA VAL A 86 5.95 4.56 -10.45
C VAL A 86 4.62 4.49 -9.71
N SER A 87 4.17 5.62 -9.19
CA SER A 87 2.92 5.72 -8.43
C SER A 87 2.04 6.82 -8.98
N TYR A 88 0.72 6.58 -9.00
CA TYR A 88 -0.32 7.55 -9.28
C TYR A 88 -1.17 7.74 -8.02
N HIS A 89 -1.50 8.98 -7.67
CA HIS A 89 -2.32 9.26 -6.49
C HIS A 89 -3.08 10.57 -6.67
N SER A 90 -4.35 10.62 -6.29
CA SER A 90 -5.12 11.87 -6.29
C SER A 90 -4.75 12.76 -5.11
N LYS A 91 -4.66 14.08 -5.30
CA LYS A 91 -4.52 15.03 -4.16
C LYS A 91 -5.74 15.01 -3.24
N GLU A 92 -6.91 14.67 -3.78
CA GLU A 92 -8.20 14.71 -3.11
C GLU A 92 -8.69 13.31 -2.70
N ASP A 93 -7.80 12.32 -2.66
CA ASP A 93 -8.17 10.96 -2.25
C ASP A 93 -8.62 10.94 -0.77
N SER A 94 -9.94 10.78 -0.58
CA SER A 94 -10.59 10.75 0.72
C SER A 94 -10.40 9.43 1.47
N LEU A 95 -10.02 8.35 0.77
CA LEU A 95 -9.79 7.03 1.38
C LEU A 95 -8.36 6.88 1.85
N THR A 96 -7.41 7.37 1.06
CA THR A 96 -5.97 7.28 1.35
C THR A 96 -5.30 8.64 1.15
N PRO A 97 -5.12 9.44 2.22
CA PRO A 97 -4.60 10.79 2.10
C PRO A 97 -3.25 10.89 1.38
N ALA A 98 -3.18 11.78 0.39
CA ALA A 98 -2.03 11.93 -0.50
C ALA A 98 -0.73 12.27 0.24
N ASN A 99 -0.82 13.04 1.34
CA ASN A 99 0.34 13.47 2.12
C ASN A 99 1.17 12.28 2.65
N PHE A 100 0.55 11.14 2.96
CA PHE A 100 1.28 9.94 3.39
C PHE A 100 1.98 9.25 2.22
N LYS A 101 1.35 9.23 1.04
CA LYS A 101 1.97 8.75 -0.19
C LYS A 101 3.18 9.61 -0.56
N GLU A 102 3.03 10.93 -0.56
CA GLU A 102 4.10 11.88 -0.83
C GLU A 102 5.29 11.66 0.10
N GLN A 103 5.06 11.55 1.41
CA GLN A 103 6.11 11.24 2.39
C GLN A 103 6.82 9.91 2.09
N THR A 104 6.06 8.86 1.76
CA THR A 104 6.63 7.53 1.44
C THR A 104 7.55 7.62 0.23
N MET A 105 7.08 8.26 -0.85
CA MET A 105 7.83 8.41 -2.09
C MET A 105 9.05 9.32 -1.91
N GLN A 106 8.95 10.37 -1.09
CA GLN A 106 10.08 11.22 -0.75
C GLN A 106 11.16 10.46 0.02
N ILE A 107 10.78 9.63 1.00
CA ILE A 107 11.73 8.80 1.76
C ILE A 107 12.43 7.80 0.82
N LEU A 108 11.68 7.10 -0.04
CA LEU A 108 12.27 6.20 -1.03
C LEU A 108 13.28 6.94 -1.94
N LYS A 109 12.93 8.14 -2.42
CA LYS A 109 13.85 8.96 -3.22
C LYS A 109 15.13 9.33 -2.45
N ILE A 110 15.01 9.72 -1.18
CA ILE A 110 16.16 10.02 -0.30
C ILE A 110 17.04 8.78 -0.09
N LEU A 111 16.44 7.59 0.00
CA LEU A 111 17.16 6.32 0.18
C LEU A 111 17.88 5.83 -1.09
N GLY A 112 17.68 6.51 -2.22
CA GLY A 112 18.37 6.29 -3.49
C GLY A 112 17.60 5.46 -4.51
N TYR A 113 16.29 5.28 -4.33
CA TYR A 113 15.44 4.61 -5.32
C TYR A 113 15.10 5.53 -6.52
N ASP A 114 14.85 4.94 -7.69
CA ASP A 114 14.23 5.64 -8.83
C ASP A 114 12.72 5.72 -8.59
N VAL A 115 12.21 6.92 -8.32
CA VAL A 115 10.82 7.16 -7.90
C VAL A 115 10.17 8.22 -8.78
N SER A 116 9.04 7.87 -9.38
CA SER A 116 8.13 8.77 -10.07
C SER A 116 6.77 8.77 -9.37
N LEU A 117 6.42 9.89 -8.70
CA LEU A 117 5.10 10.10 -8.14
C LEU A 117 4.29 11.05 -9.04
N ASN A 118 3.20 10.54 -9.60
CA ASN A 118 2.23 11.30 -10.37
C ASN A 118 1.08 11.72 -9.45
N LEU A 119 1.26 12.84 -8.76
CA LEU A 119 0.23 13.45 -7.95
C LEU A 119 -0.79 14.18 -8.84
N ILE A 120 -2.06 13.79 -8.77
CA ILE A 120 -3.11 14.22 -9.69
C ILE A 120 -3.96 15.32 -9.07
N ASP A 121 -4.06 16.45 -9.77
CA ASP A 121 -4.98 17.55 -9.49
C ASP A 121 -5.93 17.77 -10.68
N GLU A 122 -6.89 18.68 -10.53
CA GLU A 122 -7.94 18.95 -11.53
C GLU A 122 -7.38 19.18 -12.95
N ASN A 123 -6.23 19.85 -13.06
CA ASN A 123 -5.60 20.18 -14.33
C ASN A 123 -5.06 18.96 -15.09
N LYS A 124 -4.92 17.81 -14.42
CA LYS A 124 -4.43 16.56 -15.02
C LYS A 124 -5.54 15.60 -15.44
N ILE A 125 -6.81 15.96 -15.24
CA ILE A 125 -7.95 15.19 -15.69
C ILE A 125 -8.09 15.34 -17.21
N ASP A 126 -8.05 14.23 -17.93
CA ASP A 126 -8.17 14.19 -19.40
C ASP A 126 -9.45 13.47 -19.88
N GLY A 127 -10.25 12.95 -18.94
CA GLY A 127 -11.49 12.21 -19.21
C GLY A 127 -11.29 10.86 -19.91
N LYS A 128 -10.03 10.42 -20.11
CA LYS A 128 -9.67 9.20 -20.84
C LYS A 128 -8.81 8.29 -19.97
N PHE A 129 -7.59 8.71 -19.69
CA PHE A 129 -6.67 8.00 -18.82
C PHE A 129 -6.95 8.35 -17.35
N ILE A 130 -6.99 9.65 -17.02
CA ILE A 130 -7.36 10.19 -15.71
C ILE A 130 -8.76 10.78 -15.82
N LYS A 131 -9.72 10.23 -15.09
CA LYS A 131 -11.14 10.56 -15.28
C LYS A 131 -11.71 11.44 -14.17
N ASN A 132 -11.17 11.32 -12.96
CA ASN A 132 -11.62 12.05 -11.79
C ASN A 132 -10.50 12.13 -10.73
N LEU A 133 -10.81 12.71 -9.59
CA LEU A 133 -9.94 12.81 -8.41
C LEU A 133 -10.35 11.86 -7.28
N ASP A 134 -11.29 10.96 -7.54
CA ASP A 134 -11.64 9.92 -6.59
C ASP A 134 -10.45 8.94 -6.42
N HIS A 135 -10.54 8.06 -5.42
CA HIS A 135 -9.57 6.98 -5.26
C HIS A 135 -9.38 6.19 -6.57
N GLY A 136 -8.13 6.00 -6.99
CA GLY A 136 -7.77 5.36 -8.25
C GLY A 136 -7.82 6.27 -9.50
N CYS A 137 -8.29 7.51 -9.36
CA CYS A 137 -8.41 8.53 -10.42
C CYS A 137 -9.20 8.08 -11.67
N GLY A 138 -10.01 7.02 -11.53
CA GLY A 138 -10.70 6.37 -12.64
C GLY A 138 -9.77 5.71 -13.68
N ILE A 139 -8.49 5.54 -13.35
CA ILE A 139 -7.47 4.92 -14.21
C ILE A 139 -7.68 3.39 -14.17
N PRO A 140 -8.02 2.74 -15.29
CA PRO A 140 -8.10 1.28 -15.32
C PRO A 140 -6.70 0.66 -15.24
N ASP A 141 -6.54 -0.43 -14.49
CA ASP A 141 -5.25 -1.15 -14.37
C ASP A 141 -4.66 -1.50 -15.73
N LYS A 142 -5.50 -2.00 -16.66
CA LYS A 142 -5.06 -2.32 -18.02
C LYS A 142 -4.46 -1.10 -18.74
N ALA A 143 -5.04 0.09 -18.55
CA ALA A 143 -4.53 1.31 -19.15
C ALA A 143 -3.24 1.77 -18.47
N LEU A 144 -3.17 1.68 -17.14
CA LEU A 144 -1.97 1.98 -16.36
C LEU A 144 -0.80 1.11 -16.79
N PHE A 145 -0.97 -0.22 -16.82
CA PHE A 145 0.07 -1.14 -17.27
C PHE A 145 0.44 -0.92 -18.74
N ARG A 146 -0.53 -0.67 -19.63
CA ARG A 146 -0.21 -0.38 -21.04
C ARG A 146 0.69 0.84 -21.19
N LYS A 147 0.56 1.83 -20.29
CA LYS A 147 1.37 3.04 -20.28
C LYS A 147 2.73 2.82 -19.61
N GLU A 148 2.73 2.31 -18.39
CA GLU A 148 3.93 2.33 -17.53
C GLU A 148 4.79 1.07 -17.67
N LEU A 149 4.22 -0.08 -18.02
CA LEU A 149 4.98 -1.33 -18.11
C LEU A 149 6.08 -1.27 -19.20
N PRO A 150 5.82 -0.79 -20.44
CA PRO A 150 6.89 -0.68 -21.45
C PRO A 150 8.04 0.21 -21.00
N LEU A 151 7.73 1.39 -20.44
CA LEU A 151 8.71 2.35 -19.93
C LEU A 151 9.54 1.75 -18.78
N MET A 152 8.88 1.00 -17.90
CA MET A 152 9.56 0.31 -16.81
C MET A 152 10.49 -0.79 -17.32
N LEU A 153 10.06 -1.59 -18.30
CA LEU A 153 10.89 -2.63 -18.91
C LEU A 153 12.11 -2.05 -19.64
N GLU A 154 11.95 -0.92 -20.34
CA GLU A 154 13.07 -0.19 -20.94
C GLU A 154 14.10 0.24 -19.88
N LYS A 155 13.65 0.81 -18.76
CA LYS A 155 14.56 1.19 -17.66
C LYS A 155 15.26 0.00 -17.00
N LEU A 156 14.63 -1.17 -17.00
CA LEU A 156 15.17 -2.42 -16.45
C LEU A 156 16.11 -3.14 -17.44
N GLN A 157 16.08 -2.78 -18.73
CA GLN A 157 16.88 -3.41 -19.77
C GLN A 157 18.38 -3.31 -19.45
N GLY A 158 19.11 -4.41 -19.69
CA GLY A 158 20.56 -4.49 -19.52
C GLY A 158 21.03 -4.57 -18.06
N ARG A 159 20.14 -4.37 -17.08
CA ARG A 159 20.48 -4.59 -15.68
C ARG A 159 20.42 -6.11 -15.37
N LYS A 160 21.23 -6.60 -14.44
CA LYS A 160 21.27 -8.04 -14.08
C LYS A 160 20.28 -8.33 -12.95
N SER A 161 19.33 -9.25 -13.19
CA SER A 161 18.47 -9.80 -12.13
C SER A 161 18.99 -11.17 -11.71
N PHE A 162 19.22 -11.36 -10.41
CA PHE A 162 19.46 -12.67 -9.82
C PHE A 162 18.24 -13.05 -9.01
N MET A 163 17.38 -13.91 -9.56
CA MET A 163 16.34 -14.54 -8.77
C MET A 163 17.01 -15.58 -7.88
N GLN A 164 17.03 -15.33 -6.59
CA GLN A 164 17.58 -16.21 -5.57
C GLN A 164 16.67 -16.15 -4.35
N GLU A 165 16.60 -17.26 -3.61
CA GLU A 165 15.89 -17.26 -2.34
C GLU A 165 16.44 -16.15 -1.45
N ASN A 166 15.55 -15.35 -0.90
CA ASN A 166 15.93 -14.25 -0.06
C ASN A 166 15.09 -14.23 1.22
N SER A 167 15.55 -13.47 2.20
CA SER A 167 14.78 -13.19 3.40
C SER A 167 14.98 -11.74 3.85
N ILE A 168 13.91 -11.19 4.42
CA ILE A 168 13.91 -9.89 5.07
C ILE A 168 13.08 -9.97 6.36
N SER A 169 13.60 -9.35 7.41
CA SER A 169 12.97 -9.35 8.73
C SER A 169 12.66 -7.91 9.14
N TYR A 170 11.45 -7.71 9.65
CA TYR A 170 10.96 -6.43 10.14
C TYR A 170 10.65 -6.54 11.63
N PRO A 171 11.52 -5.97 12.49
CA PRO A 171 11.22 -5.83 13.91
C PRO A 171 10.05 -4.88 14.11
N CYS A 172 9.04 -5.32 14.84
CA CYS A 172 7.83 -4.57 15.17
C CYS A 172 7.56 -4.80 16.65
N GLY A 173 7.94 -3.86 17.52
CA GLY A 173 7.78 -4.03 18.97
C GLY A 173 8.42 -5.33 19.48
N ASN A 174 7.63 -6.20 20.09
CA ASN A 174 8.10 -7.47 20.65
C ASN A 174 8.08 -8.64 19.64
N LYS A 175 7.74 -8.39 18.37
CA LYS A 175 7.68 -9.41 17.32
C LYS A 175 8.64 -9.08 16.18
N VAL A 176 9.14 -10.11 15.50
CA VAL A 176 9.90 -9.98 14.26
C VAL A 176 9.17 -10.73 13.14
N PHE A 177 8.71 -10.00 12.14
CA PHE A 177 8.07 -10.58 10.96
C PHE A 177 9.12 -10.84 9.88
N THR A 178 9.36 -12.11 9.56
CA THR A 178 10.32 -12.51 8.54
C THR A 178 9.61 -13.06 7.32
N PHE A 179 9.81 -12.42 6.18
CA PHE A 179 9.39 -12.90 4.87
C PHE A 179 10.57 -13.61 4.22
N LYS A 180 10.35 -14.84 3.76
CA LYS A 180 11.39 -15.67 3.16
C LYS A 180 10.85 -16.40 1.93
N ASP A 181 11.61 -16.35 0.85
CA ASP A 181 11.38 -17.20 -0.32
C ASP A 181 11.82 -18.63 0.03
N VAL A 182 10.93 -19.59 -0.18
CA VAL A 182 11.20 -21.03 -0.02
C VAL A 182 10.64 -21.73 -1.25
N GLU A 183 11.53 -22.23 -2.09
CA GLU A 183 11.20 -22.82 -3.40
C GLU A 183 10.37 -21.84 -4.25
N ASN A 184 9.08 -22.14 -4.44
CA ASN A 184 8.12 -21.34 -5.21
C ASN A 184 7.11 -20.59 -4.31
N GLN A 185 7.39 -20.46 -3.01
CA GLN A 185 6.49 -19.85 -2.03
C GLN A 185 7.16 -18.71 -1.27
N LEU A 186 6.36 -17.69 -0.94
CA LEU A 186 6.72 -16.71 0.07
C LEU A 186 6.17 -17.17 1.43
N LYS A 187 7.07 -17.44 2.39
CA LYS A 187 6.69 -17.83 3.76
C LYS A 187 6.84 -16.66 4.72
N LEU A 188 5.86 -16.53 5.62
CA LEU A 188 5.92 -15.62 6.77
C LEU A 188 6.25 -16.42 8.03
N ILE A 189 7.28 -15.99 8.75
CA ILE A 189 7.66 -16.50 10.07
C ILE A 189 7.53 -15.35 11.07
N ILE A 190 6.90 -15.60 12.21
CA ILE A 190 6.70 -14.61 13.28
C ILE A 190 7.38 -15.16 14.53
N ASN A 191 8.42 -14.46 15.00
CA ASN A 191 9.14 -14.76 16.23
C ASN A 191 8.88 -13.67 17.28
#